data_AF-Q22MQ2-F1
#
_entry.id   AF-Q22MQ2-F1
#
_cell.length_a   1.000
_cell.length_b   1.000
_cell.length_c   1.000
_cell.angle_alpha   90.00
_cell.angle_beta   90.00
_cell.angle_gamma   90.00
#
_symmetry.space_group_name_H-M   'P 1'
#
loop_
_entity.id
_entity.type
_entity.pdbx_description
1 polymer ?
#
loop_
_entity_poly.entity_id
_entity_poly.type
_entity_poly.pdbx_seq_one_letter_code
_entity_poly.pdbx_strand_id
1 'polypeptide(L)'
;MGTICFKSEQELPNDKSKKRKYSLTSLNDNINTQLVASFTELSDVSEDFDFFSMKEPILFNERCVREQLGRYISRHLAAYKKLNSKMAQFNTKSQNQYQQATNKKILKKLQSSIIREHPFFKEFKYELRISTPLRSYKDILKKVYDFNWENLEFKYNIIKDVIFENTDPNQIMITPLFSNEDQYSKLEENMSIVYLNDQGILSLKRILWSIKENNHLIKFNPLLKYVIQFLLCNFSESEVYFMIQAMLEDSQSILESDYIKDDIAKKLKFHFTLDYSSFENFCALFQTRVITACSRMKQISDHFSQVLGTSLSKVFSNLIFKGFYPAIPLIAHFQIMLSFIKDGLRVLHNVGFSLLETHYKSLLQCQTIEQLNQTLASTPTNLITSTTKLREFFKVGFKNKLKKTAVVKLRPSQKQNLQIKSQIYYRPKVREHSYILQYNHFELIWKWLPNHLKLLNPTQIYSTQIDGYSLLQMYLKAKEFKNLTMLLIIKTANNIFGAYCDKMLNIKEEKLYYGSNESFVFQVEPNPKPYYSSGLNNNHLFVDHSYFQIGSDSPAIYLNTDLKGKTFSSETYNSLPLNEADPEDFNACSFDALEVEIYTLSYI
;
A
#
# COMPACT_ATOMS: atom_id res chain seq x y z
N MET A 1 0.84 -11.10 53.78
CA MET A 1 0.35 -12.33 54.44
C MET A 1 -1.15 -12.20 54.63
N GLY A 2 -1.93 -13.21 54.24
CA GLY A 2 -3.36 -13.30 54.61
C GLY A 2 -4.34 -13.36 53.44
N THR A 3 -4.36 -14.50 52.75
CA THR A 3 -5.39 -14.94 51.80
C THR A 3 -6.74 -15.12 52.50
N ILE A 4 -7.86 -14.65 51.92
CA ILE A 4 -9.19 -15.19 52.22
C ILE A 4 -9.97 -15.41 50.92
N CYS A 5 -10.46 -16.64 50.82
CA CYS A 5 -11.21 -17.25 49.73
C CYS A 5 -12.71 -17.11 50.02
N PHE A 6 -13.56 -16.90 49.01
CA PHE A 6 -14.97 -17.29 49.08
C PHE A 6 -15.43 -17.87 47.73
N LYS A 7 -16.12 -19.02 47.84
CA LYS A 7 -16.78 -19.79 46.78
C LYS A 7 -18.30 -19.64 46.89
N SER A 8 -18.94 -20.01 45.77
CA SER A 8 -20.30 -20.53 45.53
C SER A 8 -21.49 -19.58 45.41
N GLU A 9 -21.86 -19.31 44.15
CA GLU A 9 -23.07 -19.77 43.43
C GLU A 9 -24.43 -19.74 44.16
N GLN A 10 -25.36 -18.94 43.60
CA GLN A 10 -26.79 -19.28 43.44
C GLN A 10 -27.34 -18.69 42.12
N GLU A 11 -28.23 -19.46 41.48
CA GLU A 11 -28.73 -19.36 40.11
C GLU A 11 -29.87 -18.34 39.88
N LEU A 12 -29.81 -17.68 38.71
CA LEU A 12 -30.85 -17.26 37.72
C LEU A 12 -32.33 -17.05 38.13
N PRO A 13 -33.01 -16.04 37.52
CA PRO A 13 -33.69 -16.31 36.26
C PRO A 13 -33.59 -15.22 35.16
N ASN A 14 -33.65 -15.72 33.92
CA ASN A 14 -33.69 -15.04 32.63
C ASN A 14 -34.77 -13.94 32.51
N ASP A 15 -34.42 -12.81 31.89
CA ASP A 15 -35.25 -12.31 30.77
C ASP A 15 -34.45 -11.51 29.73
N LYS A 16 -34.94 -11.62 28.49
CA LYS A 16 -34.29 -11.37 27.20
C LYS A 16 -34.38 -9.90 26.79
N SER A 17 -33.26 -9.31 26.32
CA SER A 17 -33.26 -8.48 25.11
C SER A 17 -31.83 -8.14 24.63
N LYS A 18 -31.71 -8.02 23.31
CA LYS A 18 -30.49 -8.15 22.50
C LYS A 18 -29.68 -6.85 22.42
N LYS A 19 -28.36 -6.90 22.68
CA LYS A 19 -27.34 -6.12 21.95
C LYS A 19 -26.06 -6.96 21.82
N ARG A 20 -25.85 -7.59 20.64
CA ARG A 20 -24.60 -8.29 20.31
C ARG A 20 -23.50 -7.24 20.01
N LYS A 21 -22.54 -7.10 20.93
CA LYS A 21 -21.17 -6.65 20.61
C LYS A 21 -20.47 -7.80 19.88
N TYR A 22 -20.05 -7.60 18.64
CA TYR A 22 -19.11 -8.51 17.99
C TYR A 22 -17.69 -8.16 18.47
N SER A 23 -17.10 -9.01 19.31
CA SER A 23 -15.68 -8.95 19.67
C SER A 23 -14.84 -9.67 18.60
N LEU A 24 -13.84 -8.98 18.08
CA LEU A 24 -12.94 -9.36 16.98
C LEU A 24 -11.82 -10.34 17.40
N THR A 25 -12.05 -11.23 18.36
CA THR A 25 -10.98 -12.03 18.99
C THR A 25 -10.96 -13.52 18.66
N SER A 26 -11.84 -14.07 17.81
CA SER A 26 -11.91 -15.53 17.61
C SER A 26 -11.34 -16.08 16.29
N LEU A 27 -10.42 -15.38 15.62
CA LEU A 27 -9.74 -15.92 14.41
C LEU A 27 -8.25 -16.26 14.58
N ASN A 28 -7.65 -15.99 15.75
CA ASN A 28 -6.21 -16.20 16.00
C ASN A 28 -5.85 -17.49 16.76
N ASP A 29 -6.83 -18.26 17.23
CA ASP A 29 -6.53 -19.37 18.16
C ASP A 29 -6.26 -20.74 17.51
N ASN A 30 -6.52 -20.91 16.20
CA ASN A 30 -6.22 -22.17 15.50
C ASN A 30 -4.82 -22.24 14.86
N ILE A 31 -4.03 -21.15 14.91
CA ILE A 31 -2.65 -21.13 14.39
C ILE A 31 -1.64 -21.51 15.50
N ASN A 32 -1.99 -21.33 16.78
CA ASN A 32 -1.04 -21.43 17.88
C ASN A 32 -0.83 -22.85 18.47
N THR A 33 -1.75 -23.79 18.29
CA THR A 33 -1.67 -25.11 18.96
C THR A 33 -0.81 -26.15 18.24
N GLN A 34 -0.41 -25.90 16.99
CA GLN A 34 0.59 -26.73 16.29
C GLN A 34 2.04 -26.27 16.52
N LEU A 35 2.26 -25.18 17.26
CA LEU A 35 3.58 -24.55 17.40
C LEU A 35 4.42 -25.15 18.54
N VAL A 36 3.83 -25.56 19.66
CA VAL A 36 4.59 -25.85 20.90
C VAL A 36 5.42 -27.14 20.85
N ALA A 37 5.02 -28.14 20.06
CA ALA A 37 5.70 -29.44 20.01
C ALA A 37 7.02 -29.44 19.19
N SER A 38 7.38 -28.35 18.51
CA SER A 38 8.51 -28.30 17.56
C SER A 38 9.75 -27.57 18.09
N PHE A 39 9.71 -27.05 19.33
CA PHE A 39 10.69 -26.07 19.82
C PHE A 39 11.99 -26.67 20.41
N THR A 40 12.02 -27.94 20.80
CA THR A 40 13.16 -28.53 21.52
C THR A 40 14.28 -29.08 20.64
N GLU A 41 14.10 -29.16 19.31
CA GLU A 41 15.13 -29.68 18.37
C GLU A 41 15.92 -28.58 17.63
N LEU A 42 15.60 -27.30 17.87
CA LEU A 42 16.15 -26.15 17.11
C LEU A 42 17.38 -25.48 17.75
N SER A 43 17.79 -25.87 18.94
CA SER A 43 18.96 -25.30 19.63
C SER A 43 20.31 -25.68 18.99
N ASP A 44 20.35 -26.79 18.23
CA ASP A 44 21.61 -27.36 17.73
C ASP A 44 21.95 -26.97 16.27
N VAL A 45 21.11 -26.16 15.61
CA VAL A 45 21.20 -25.83 14.17
C VAL A 45 21.57 -24.36 13.91
N SER A 46 21.85 -23.58 14.97
CA SER A 46 22.04 -22.12 14.91
C SER A 46 23.39 -21.63 14.37
N GLU A 47 24.37 -22.49 14.11
CA GLU A 47 25.74 -22.05 13.77
C GLU A 47 26.02 -21.86 12.26
N ASP A 48 25.24 -22.47 11.36
CA ASP A 48 25.49 -22.42 9.90
C ASP A 48 24.56 -21.46 9.13
N PHE A 49 23.60 -20.84 9.83
CA PHE A 49 22.73 -19.79 9.29
C PHE A 49 23.19 -18.44 9.82
N ASP A 50 24.08 -17.81 9.09
CA ASP A 50 24.37 -16.39 9.31
C ASP A 50 23.21 -15.56 8.74
N PHE A 51 22.05 -15.63 9.41
CA PHE A 51 20.97 -14.64 9.29
C PHE A 51 21.52 -13.22 9.52
N PHE A 52 22.67 -13.09 10.19
CA PHE A 52 23.44 -11.87 10.38
C PHE A 52 24.21 -11.38 9.14
N SER A 53 24.31 -12.16 8.05
CA SER A 53 24.90 -11.70 6.78
C SER A 53 23.90 -10.96 5.87
N MET A 54 22.59 -11.09 6.12
CA MET A 54 21.63 -10.07 5.71
C MET A 54 21.95 -8.85 6.56
N LYS A 55 22.27 -7.70 5.94
CA LYS A 55 22.58 -6.48 6.68
C LYS A 55 21.45 -6.16 7.68
N GLU A 56 21.70 -6.56 8.93
CA GLU A 56 20.91 -6.37 10.15
C GLU A 56 19.45 -6.91 10.16
N PRO A 57 18.84 -7.11 11.36
CA PRO A 57 17.43 -7.48 11.54
C PRO A 57 16.42 -6.43 11.03
N ILE A 58 16.86 -5.39 10.32
CA ILE A 58 16.09 -4.20 9.98
C ILE A 58 14.99 -4.47 8.95
N LEU A 59 14.89 -5.65 8.33
CA LEU A 59 13.97 -5.83 7.19
C LEU A 59 12.97 -6.97 7.33
N PHE A 60 13.04 -7.77 8.38
CA PHE A 60 12.14 -8.90 8.56
C PHE A 60 11.47 -8.92 9.94
N ASN A 61 10.19 -9.28 9.96
CA ASN A 61 9.50 -9.57 11.22
C ASN A 61 10.00 -10.93 11.77
N GLU A 62 10.68 -10.90 12.92
CA GLU A 62 11.31 -12.08 13.54
C GLU A 62 10.34 -13.25 13.74
N ARG A 63 9.08 -12.98 14.09
CA ARG A 63 8.07 -14.02 14.37
C ARG A 63 7.60 -14.75 13.11
N CYS A 64 7.38 -14.03 12.02
CA CYS A 64 6.91 -14.59 10.75
C CYS A 64 8.00 -15.45 10.07
N VAL A 65 9.26 -15.00 10.15
CA VAL A 65 10.41 -15.68 9.57
C VAL A 65 10.75 -16.97 10.31
N ARG A 66 10.75 -16.94 11.66
CA ARG A 66 11.14 -18.10 12.48
C ARG A 66 10.19 -19.31 12.31
N GLU A 67 8.89 -19.09 12.18
CA GLU A 67 7.91 -20.19 12.06
C GLU A 67 7.90 -20.87 10.68
N GLN A 68 8.16 -20.12 9.60
CA GLN A 68 8.01 -20.64 8.22
C GLN A 68 9.32 -21.08 7.55
N LEU A 69 10.47 -20.44 7.86
CA LEU A 69 11.76 -20.78 7.25
C LEU A 69 12.47 -21.97 7.92
N GLY A 70 12.29 -22.16 9.24
CA GLY A 70 12.93 -23.26 9.99
C GLY A 70 12.61 -24.65 9.42
N ARG A 71 11.38 -24.88 8.94
CA ARG A 71 10.94 -26.17 8.38
C ARG A 71 11.45 -26.45 6.96
N TYR A 72 11.76 -25.42 6.18
CA TYR A 72 12.25 -25.54 4.79
C TYR A 72 13.75 -25.86 4.76
N ILE A 73 14.49 -25.25 5.68
CA ILE A 73 15.95 -25.31 5.76
C ILE A 73 16.47 -26.70 6.16
N SER A 74 15.91 -27.31 7.21
CA SER A 74 16.36 -28.62 7.71
C SER A 74 16.25 -29.75 6.68
N ARG A 75 15.44 -29.56 5.62
CA ARG A 75 15.16 -30.59 4.60
C ARG A 75 15.98 -30.45 3.32
N HIS A 76 16.70 -29.34 3.10
CA HIS A 76 17.25 -29.00 1.77
C HIS A 76 18.74 -28.62 1.72
N LEU A 77 19.46 -28.79 2.83
CA LEU A 77 20.90 -28.53 2.97
C LEU A 77 21.77 -29.25 1.91
N ALA A 78 21.39 -30.46 1.49
CA ALA A 78 22.17 -31.27 0.55
C ALA A 78 22.10 -30.76 -0.91
N ALA A 79 20.94 -30.28 -1.35
CA ALA A 79 20.78 -29.70 -2.71
C ALA A 79 21.54 -28.38 -2.85
N TYR A 80 21.60 -27.62 -1.76
CA TYR A 80 22.32 -26.36 -1.65
C TYR A 80 23.85 -26.52 -1.76
N LYS A 81 24.44 -27.50 -1.05
CA LYS A 81 25.88 -27.82 -1.17
C LYS A 81 26.27 -28.20 -2.60
N LYS A 82 25.39 -28.90 -3.32
CA LYS A 82 25.58 -29.32 -4.73
C LYS A 82 25.50 -28.16 -5.74
N LEU A 83 24.73 -27.11 -5.45
CA LEU A 83 24.58 -25.95 -6.34
C LEU A 83 25.74 -24.96 -6.17
N ASN A 84 26.24 -24.82 -4.94
CA ASN A 84 27.43 -24.00 -4.64
C ASN A 84 28.71 -24.55 -5.27
N SER A 85 28.92 -25.86 -5.25
CA SER A 85 30.09 -26.47 -5.89
C SER A 85 30.11 -26.24 -7.41
N LYS A 86 28.93 -26.21 -8.06
CA LYS A 86 28.80 -25.89 -9.48
C LYS A 86 29.02 -24.41 -9.80
N MET A 87 28.58 -23.49 -8.95
CA MET A 87 28.85 -22.05 -9.14
C MET A 87 30.33 -21.70 -8.96
N ALA A 88 31.01 -22.33 -8.00
CA ALA A 88 32.45 -22.15 -7.79
C ALA A 88 33.27 -22.61 -9.01
N GLN A 89 32.92 -23.76 -9.60
CA GLN A 89 33.57 -24.28 -10.81
C GLN A 89 33.37 -23.40 -12.06
N PHE A 90 32.27 -22.64 -12.12
CA PHE A 90 31.98 -21.74 -13.23
C PHE A 90 32.79 -20.43 -13.15
N ASN A 91 32.96 -19.88 -11.95
CA ASN A 91 33.76 -18.66 -11.73
C ASN A 91 35.23 -18.83 -12.14
N THR A 92 35.81 -20.02 -11.92
CA THR A 92 37.17 -20.38 -12.36
C THR A 92 37.31 -20.49 -13.89
N LYS A 93 36.23 -20.83 -14.62
CA LYS A 93 36.25 -20.91 -16.09
C LYS A 93 36.04 -19.55 -16.76
N SER A 94 35.25 -18.66 -16.16
CA SER A 94 34.98 -17.32 -16.71
C SER A 94 36.15 -16.34 -16.53
N GLN A 95 36.95 -16.45 -15.46
CA GLN A 95 38.13 -15.60 -15.28
C GLN A 95 39.20 -15.81 -16.37
N ASN A 96 39.35 -17.04 -16.87
CA ASN A 96 40.32 -17.35 -17.94
C ASN A 96 39.87 -16.91 -19.33
N GLN A 97 38.57 -16.71 -19.57
CA GLN A 97 38.07 -16.22 -20.87
C GLN A 97 38.02 -14.69 -20.96
N TYR A 98 37.94 -13.97 -19.83
CA TYR A 98 37.87 -12.51 -19.81
C TYR A 98 39.23 -11.81 -20.02
N GLN A 99 40.36 -12.52 -19.90
CA GLN A 99 41.69 -11.95 -20.14
C GLN A 99 42.08 -11.83 -21.62
N GLN A 100 41.27 -12.31 -22.57
CA GLN A 100 41.62 -12.31 -24.01
C GLN A 100 40.81 -11.36 -24.91
N ALA A 101 39.93 -10.50 -24.38
CA ALA A 101 39.07 -9.63 -25.21
C ALA A 101 39.36 -8.13 -25.05
N THR A 102 40.50 -7.66 -25.55
CA THR A 102 40.76 -6.23 -25.75
C THR A 102 40.20 -5.75 -27.09
N ASN A 103 39.00 -5.15 -27.11
CA ASN A 103 38.66 -4.19 -28.16
C ASN A 103 37.50 -3.25 -27.79
N LYS A 104 37.83 -1.98 -27.51
CA LYS A 104 36.94 -0.87 -27.09
C LYS A 104 35.79 -0.56 -28.07
N LYS A 105 35.81 -1.08 -29.30
CA LYS A 105 34.75 -0.86 -30.31
C LYS A 105 33.52 -1.76 -30.12
N ILE A 106 33.65 -2.89 -29.42
CA ILE A 106 32.52 -3.79 -29.14
C ILE A 106 31.67 -3.20 -27.99
N LEU A 107 32.31 -2.65 -26.94
CA LEU A 107 31.63 -2.04 -25.78
C LEU A 107 30.61 -0.94 -26.16
N LYS A 108 30.92 -0.07 -27.14
CA LYS A 108 29.98 0.98 -27.59
C LYS A 108 28.78 0.45 -28.40
N LYS A 109 28.88 -0.73 -29.02
CA LYS A 109 27.77 -1.38 -29.74
C LYS A 109 26.92 -2.27 -28.82
N LEU A 110 27.50 -2.75 -27.72
CA LEU A 110 26.80 -3.48 -26.66
C LEU A 110 25.98 -2.53 -25.74
N GLN A 111 26.45 -1.29 -25.56
CA GLN A 111 25.81 -0.26 -24.72
C GLN A 111 24.37 0.14 -25.13
N SER A 112 23.92 -0.16 -26.36
CA SER A 112 22.56 0.16 -26.83
C SER A 112 21.71 -1.06 -27.20
N SER A 113 22.17 -2.29 -26.94
CA SER A 113 21.49 -3.49 -27.44
C SER A 113 21.40 -4.70 -26.51
N ILE A 114 21.87 -4.64 -25.27
CA ILE A 114 21.99 -5.86 -24.45
C ILE A 114 21.45 -5.65 -23.06
N ILE A 115 20.22 -6.10 -22.83
CA ILE A 115 19.88 -6.80 -21.60
C ILE A 115 18.94 -7.95 -22.01
N ARG A 116 19.10 -9.12 -21.38
CA ARG A 116 18.26 -10.35 -21.49
C ARG A 116 18.70 -11.48 -22.43
N GLU A 117 19.88 -11.43 -23.05
CA GLU A 117 20.50 -12.55 -23.81
C GLU A 117 21.91 -12.93 -23.31
N HIS A 118 22.27 -12.65 -22.05
CA HIS A 118 23.57 -13.10 -21.53
C HIS A 118 23.63 -14.64 -21.57
N PRO A 119 24.70 -15.27 -22.12
CA PRO A 119 24.82 -16.73 -22.28
C PRO A 119 24.54 -17.51 -20.99
N PHE A 120 24.96 -16.97 -19.85
CA PHE A 120 24.66 -17.47 -18.50
C PHE A 120 23.16 -17.76 -18.27
N PHE A 121 22.23 -16.94 -18.79
CA PHE A 121 20.79 -17.15 -18.60
C PHE A 121 20.17 -18.16 -19.58
N LYS A 122 20.86 -18.52 -20.68
CA LYS A 122 20.40 -19.60 -21.57
C LYS A 122 20.54 -20.96 -20.90
N GLU A 123 21.64 -21.20 -20.18
CA GLU A 123 21.89 -22.46 -19.47
C GLU A 123 21.04 -22.63 -18.20
N PHE A 124 20.77 -21.54 -17.46
CA PHE A 124 20.07 -21.60 -16.16
C PHE A 124 18.59 -21.21 -16.20
N LYS A 125 17.99 -21.10 -17.39
CA LYS A 125 16.66 -20.52 -17.61
C LYS A 125 15.56 -21.16 -16.78
N TYR A 126 15.65 -22.47 -16.57
CA TYR A 126 14.66 -23.30 -15.89
C TYR A 126 15.00 -23.54 -14.41
N GLU A 127 16.27 -23.79 -14.06
CA GLU A 127 16.70 -24.01 -12.67
C GLU A 127 16.54 -22.76 -11.79
N LEU A 128 16.75 -21.57 -12.35
CA LEU A 128 16.53 -20.29 -11.65
C LEU A 128 15.08 -20.05 -11.20
N ARG A 129 14.10 -20.79 -11.77
CA ARG A 129 12.67 -20.62 -11.47
C ARG A 129 12.18 -21.47 -10.30
N ILE A 130 13.01 -22.41 -9.83
CA ILE A 130 12.52 -23.59 -9.10
C ILE A 130 13.31 -23.87 -7.82
N SER A 131 14.63 -23.64 -7.83
CA SER A 131 15.54 -24.09 -6.76
C SER A 131 16.56 -23.04 -6.33
N THR A 132 16.35 -21.78 -6.72
CA THR A 132 17.26 -20.68 -6.39
C THR A 132 17.27 -20.44 -4.88
N PRO A 133 18.43 -20.49 -4.21
CA PRO A 133 18.53 -20.09 -2.81
C PRO A 133 18.26 -18.59 -2.65
N LEU A 134 17.54 -18.19 -1.60
CA LEU A 134 17.23 -16.78 -1.29
C LEU A 134 18.50 -15.90 -1.30
N ARG A 135 19.59 -16.38 -0.70
CA ARG A 135 20.89 -15.67 -0.68
C ARG A 135 21.46 -15.32 -2.06
N SER A 136 21.07 -16.05 -3.11
CA SER A 136 21.54 -15.83 -4.47
C SER A 136 20.66 -14.85 -5.25
N TYR A 137 19.50 -14.44 -4.69
CA TYR A 137 18.52 -13.61 -5.39
C TYR A 137 19.12 -12.24 -5.72
N LYS A 138 19.86 -11.64 -4.79
CA LYS A 138 20.54 -10.36 -5.00
C LYS A 138 21.46 -10.40 -6.22
N ASP A 139 22.39 -11.36 -6.25
CA ASP A 139 23.36 -11.49 -7.35
C ASP A 139 22.68 -11.78 -8.69
N ILE A 140 21.62 -12.60 -8.67
CA ILE A 140 20.85 -12.90 -9.88
C ILE A 140 20.16 -11.65 -10.40
N LEU A 141 19.50 -10.90 -9.52
CA LEU A 141 18.76 -9.69 -9.89
C LEU A 141 19.71 -8.57 -10.35
N LYS A 142 20.88 -8.41 -9.71
CA LYS A 142 21.93 -7.49 -10.21
C LYS A 142 22.43 -7.86 -11.60
N LYS A 143 22.44 -9.15 -11.97
CA LYS A 143 22.78 -9.59 -13.33
C LYS A 143 21.62 -9.47 -14.32
N VAL A 144 20.37 -9.46 -13.84
CA VAL A 144 19.18 -9.23 -14.68
C VAL A 144 19.07 -7.77 -15.08
N TYR A 145 19.41 -6.87 -14.17
CA TYR A 145 19.40 -5.42 -14.37
C TYR A 145 20.84 -4.91 -14.44
N ASP A 146 21.36 -4.73 -15.66
CA ASP A 146 22.69 -4.17 -15.94
C ASP A 146 22.71 -2.66 -15.65
N PHE A 147 22.49 -2.32 -14.37
CA PHE A 147 22.40 -0.97 -13.85
C PHE A 147 23.77 -0.45 -13.43
N ASN A 148 23.95 0.86 -13.56
CA ASN A 148 25.02 1.51 -12.82
C ASN A 148 24.60 1.58 -11.34
N TRP A 149 25.22 0.74 -10.50
CA TRP A 149 24.95 0.64 -9.07
C TRP A 149 25.70 1.69 -8.23
N GLU A 150 26.46 2.59 -8.86
CA GLU A 150 27.25 3.60 -8.17
C GLU A 150 26.40 4.82 -7.76
N ASN A 151 26.66 5.32 -6.56
CA ASN A 151 26.08 6.54 -6.01
C ASN A 151 24.54 6.56 -5.98
N LEU A 152 23.89 5.39 -5.94
CA LEU A 152 22.42 5.31 -5.88
C LEU A 152 21.86 5.95 -4.61
N GLU A 153 22.51 5.75 -3.45
CA GLU A 153 22.07 6.32 -2.18
C GLU A 153 22.04 7.85 -2.23
N PHE A 154 23.12 8.45 -2.71
CA PHE A 154 23.21 9.90 -2.88
C PHE A 154 22.13 10.45 -3.81
N LYS A 155 21.93 9.82 -4.98
CA LYS A 155 20.89 10.23 -5.93
C LYS A 155 19.49 10.07 -5.34
N TYR A 156 19.26 9.00 -4.60
CA TYR A 156 17.96 8.74 -3.98
C TYR A 156 17.68 9.70 -2.83
N ASN A 157 18.69 10.10 -2.06
CA ASN A 157 18.54 11.12 -1.01
C ASN A 157 18.12 12.47 -1.61
N ILE A 158 18.72 12.91 -2.72
CA ILE A 158 18.27 14.13 -3.42
C ILE A 158 16.79 14.04 -3.81
N ILE A 159 16.35 12.88 -4.33
CA ILE A 159 14.96 12.66 -4.71
C ILE A 159 14.04 12.72 -3.47
N LYS A 160 14.44 12.11 -2.36
CA LYS A 160 13.68 12.17 -1.11
C LYS A 160 13.60 13.61 -0.59
N ASP A 161 14.69 14.36 -0.61
CA ASP A 161 14.72 15.73 -0.11
C ASP A 161 13.74 16.63 -0.89
N VAL A 162 13.63 16.43 -2.21
CA VAL A 162 12.67 17.15 -3.06
C VAL A 162 11.22 16.71 -2.82
N ILE A 163 10.98 15.41 -2.67
CA ILE A 163 9.62 14.86 -2.56
C ILE A 163 9.02 15.07 -1.17
N PHE A 164 9.85 14.93 -0.15
CA PHE A 164 9.48 15.07 1.25
C PHE A 164 9.88 16.43 1.81
N GLU A 165 10.11 17.43 0.95
CA GLU A 165 10.47 18.79 1.33
C GLU A 165 9.55 19.31 2.45
N ASN A 166 10.13 19.70 3.58
CA ASN A 166 9.42 20.17 4.79
C ASN A 166 8.48 19.13 5.46
N THR A 167 8.67 17.84 5.17
CA THR A 167 7.87 16.74 5.75
C THR A 167 8.80 15.67 6.31
N ASP A 168 8.43 15.04 7.43
CA ASP A 168 9.19 13.88 7.91
C ASP A 168 8.86 12.65 7.02
N PRO A 169 9.83 12.09 6.28
CA PRO A 169 9.63 10.93 5.43
C PRO A 169 9.40 9.63 6.23
N ASN A 170 9.44 9.68 7.56
CA ASN A 170 9.04 8.60 8.46
C ASN A 170 7.60 8.75 9.00
N GLN A 171 6.96 9.90 8.78
CA GLN A 171 5.58 10.16 9.17
C GLN A 171 4.70 10.26 7.92
N ILE A 172 4.36 9.08 7.38
CA ILE A 172 3.53 8.94 6.19
C ILE A 172 2.23 8.22 6.55
N MET A 173 1.12 8.97 6.52
CA MET A 173 -0.24 8.45 6.75
C MET A 173 -0.86 7.92 5.46
N ILE A 174 -0.78 8.67 4.37
CA ILE A 174 -1.38 8.31 3.08
C ILE A 174 -0.33 7.60 2.24
N THR A 175 -0.66 6.46 1.62
CA THR A 175 0.29 5.74 0.76
C THR A 175 -0.29 5.49 -0.63
N PRO A 176 0.43 5.83 -1.73
CA PRO A 176 -0.03 5.54 -3.08
C PRO A 176 0.11 4.06 -3.38
N LEU A 177 -0.97 3.30 -3.16
CA LEU A 177 -1.01 1.86 -3.41
C LEU A 177 -1.10 1.50 -4.89
N PHE A 178 -1.43 2.48 -5.74
CA PHE A 178 -1.72 2.29 -7.17
C PHE A 178 -2.80 1.22 -7.38
N SER A 179 -3.80 1.17 -6.51
CA SER A 179 -4.87 0.19 -6.51
C SER A 179 -6.19 0.87 -6.12
N ASN A 180 -7.29 0.13 -6.09
CA ASN A 180 -8.58 0.65 -5.61
C ASN A 180 -8.73 0.50 -4.08
N GLU A 181 -7.68 0.09 -3.37
CA GLU A 181 -7.67 -0.05 -1.91
C GLU A 181 -7.75 1.32 -1.22
N ASP A 182 -8.16 1.35 0.05
CA ASP A 182 -8.31 2.60 0.79
C ASP A 182 -6.93 3.15 1.17
N GLN A 183 -6.49 4.22 0.50
CA GLN A 183 -5.20 4.89 0.71
C GLN A 183 -4.98 5.42 2.13
N TYR A 184 -6.04 5.49 2.93
CA TYR A 184 -6.03 6.03 4.29
C TYR A 184 -6.16 4.98 5.39
N SER A 185 -6.32 3.70 5.02
CA SER A 185 -6.18 2.59 5.95
C SER A 185 -4.69 2.27 6.11
N LYS A 186 -4.32 1.59 7.20
CA LYS A 186 -2.91 1.25 7.41
C LYS A 186 -2.44 0.41 6.22
N LEU A 187 -1.20 0.60 5.77
CA LEU A 187 -0.65 -0.12 4.62
C LEU A 187 -0.78 -1.63 4.82
N GLU A 188 -0.56 -2.08 6.06
CA GLU A 188 -0.67 -3.44 6.54
C GLU A 188 -2.10 -3.99 6.45
N GLU A 189 -3.14 -3.16 6.62
CA GLU A 189 -4.54 -3.55 6.44
C GLU A 189 -4.88 -3.82 4.97
N ASN A 190 -4.16 -3.17 4.04
CA ASN A 190 -4.32 -3.36 2.60
C ASN A 190 -3.43 -4.46 2.02
N MET A 191 -2.47 -4.97 2.78
CA MET A 191 -1.58 -6.04 2.33
C MET A 191 -2.00 -7.38 2.93
N SER A 192 -2.26 -8.37 2.08
CA SER A 192 -2.58 -9.72 2.55
C SER A 192 -1.40 -10.40 3.25
N ILE A 193 -0.18 -9.90 3.02
CA ILE A 193 1.03 -10.36 3.70
C ILE A 193 2.00 -9.22 3.90
N VAL A 194 2.53 -9.14 5.11
CA VAL A 194 3.61 -8.23 5.49
C VAL A 194 4.71 -9.04 6.15
N TYR A 195 5.89 -9.10 5.51
CA TYR A 195 7.08 -9.70 6.13
C TYR A 195 8.17 -8.67 6.45
N LEU A 196 7.94 -7.40 6.12
CA LEU A 196 8.78 -6.29 6.56
C LEU A 196 8.51 -5.97 8.04
N ASN A 197 9.52 -5.47 8.74
CA ASN A 197 9.29 -4.81 10.03
C ASN A 197 8.89 -3.34 9.80
N ASP A 198 8.77 -2.57 10.89
CA ASP A 198 8.33 -1.16 10.83
C ASP A 198 9.23 -0.29 9.95
N GLN A 199 10.56 -0.48 10.02
CA GLN A 199 11.51 0.27 9.19
C GLN A 199 11.37 -0.08 7.70
N GLY A 200 11.23 -1.38 7.38
CA GLY A 200 10.97 -1.82 6.00
C GLY A 200 9.63 -1.29 5.47
N ILE A 201 8.60 -1.21 6.30
CA ILE A 201 7.31 -0.59 5.94
C ILE A 201 7.48 0.89 5.62
N LEU A 202 8.26 1.63 6.42
CA LEU A 202 8.57 3.03 6.13
C LEU A 202 9.32 3.18 4.80
N SER A 203 10.31 2.32 4.53
CA SER A 203 11.00 2.27 3.22
C SER A 203 10.03 2.01 2.07
N LEU A 204 9.10 1.06 2.22
CA LEU A 204 8.07 0.78 1.22
C LEU A 204 7.18 1.99 0.95
N LYS A 205 6.72 2.69 2.00
CA LYS A 205 5.93 3.92 1.87
C LYS A 205 6.69 5.02 1.13
N ARG A 206 7.97 5.24 1.48
CA ARG A 206 8.83 6.23 0.81
C ARG A 206 9.02 5.91 -0.66
N ILE A 207 9.34 4.66 -1.00
CA ILE A 207 9.52 4.24 -2.40
C ILE A 207 8.21 4.45 -3.19
N LEU A 208 7.05 4.06 -2.65
CA LEU A 208 5.77 4.24 -3.35
C LEU A 208 5.48 5.71 -3.65
N TRP A 209 5.73 6.61 -2.69
CA TRP A 209 5.65 8.06 -2.92
C TRP A 209 6.66 8.56 -3.94
N SER A 210 7.92 8.12 -3.84
CA SER A 210 8.95 8.46 -4.80
C SER A 210 8.58 8.03 -6.23
N ILE A 211 7.94 6.87 -6.39
CA ILE A 211 7.42 6.41 -7.67
C ILE A 211 6.25 7.29 -8.12
N LYS A 212 5.31 7.63 -7.24
CA LYS A 212 4.10 8.40 -7.57
C LYS A 212 4.41 9.79 -8.11
N GLU A 213 5.39 10.48 -7.50
CA GLU A 213 5.79 11.83 -7.90
C GLU A 213 6.62 11.82 -9.20
N ASN A 214 7.49 10.82 -9.38
CA ASN A 214 8.35 10.75 -10.57
C ASN A 214 7.74 10.02 -11.77
N ASN A 215 6.59 9.36 -11.62
CA ASN A 215 5.96 8.57 -12.69
C ASN A 215 4.45 8.83 -12.80
N HIS A 216 4.09 9.87 -13.55
CA HIS A 216 2.68 10.24 -13.74
C HIS A 216 1.86 9.25 -14.59
N LEU A 217 2.51 8.38 -15.36
CA LEU A 217 1.84 7.41 -16.24
C LEU A 217 1.26 6.20 -15.49
N ILE A 218 1.71 5.92 -14.27
CA ILE A 218 1.23 4.78 -13.48
C ILE A 218 -0.03 5.21 -12.74
N LYS A 219 -1.17 4.76 -13.24
CA LYS A 219 -2.48 5.02 -12.64
C LYS A 219 -2.97 3.85 -11.79
N PHE A 220 -2.58 2.63 -12.17
CA PHE A 220 -3.06 1.42 -11.51
C PHE A 220 -2.12 0.23 -11.72
N ASN A 221 -1.57 -0.32 -10.63
CA ASN A 221 -0.74 -1.51 -10.58
C ASN A 221 -0.79 -2.16 -9.16
N PRO A 222 -1.71 -3.10 -8.90
CA PRO A 222 -1.91 -3.68 -7.57
C PRO A 222 -0.77 -4.59 -7.10
N LEU A 223 0.16 -4.95 -7.99
CA LEU A 223 1.32 -5.79 -7.69
C LEU A 223 2.52 -5.00 -7.19
N LEU A 224 2.58 -3.69 -7.45
CA LEU A 224 3.76 -2.89 -7.23
C LEU A 224 4.26 -2.98 -5.79
N LYS A 225 3.33 -2.88 -4.82
CA LYS A 225 3.62 -3.03 -3.38
C LYS A 225 4.27 -4.36 -3.02
N TYR A 226 3.81 -5.47 -3.60
CA TYR A 226 4.37 -6.81 -3.34
C TYR A 226 5.77 -6.98 -3.98
N VAL A 227 5.99 -6.39 -5.16
CA VAL A 227 7.30 -6.42 -5.81
C VAL A 227 8.32 -5.61 -5.01
N ILE A 228 7.96 -4.40 -4.56
CA ILE A 228 8.83 -3.58 -3.71
C ILE A 228 9.12 -4.30 -2.40
N GLN A 229 8.09 -4.87 -1.75
CA GLN A 229 8.24 -5.64 -0.52
C GLN A 229 9.25 -6.80 -0.68
N PHE A 230 9.15 -7.56 -1.78
CA PHE A 230 10.08 -8.63 -2.11
C PHE A 230 11.52 -8.13 -2.36
N LEU A 231 11.68 -7.01 -3.08
CA LEU A 231 12.99 -6.45 -3.38
C LEU A 231 13.68 -5.87 -2.14
N LEU A 232 12.92 -5.22 -1.25
CA LEU A 232 13.44 -4.66 0.01
C LEU A 232 14.06 -5.74 0.91
N CYS A 233 13.67 -7.01 0.78
CA CYS A 233 14.32 -8.11 1.51
C CYS A 233 15.74 -8.44 1.03
N ASN A 234 16.15 -7.94 -0.14
CA ASN A 234 17.40 -8.32 -0.79
C ASN A 234 18.29 -7.10 -1.12
N PHE A 235 17.72 -5.91 -1.13
CA PHE A 235 18.31 -4.67 -1.62
C PHE A 235 18.03 -3.52 -0.66
N SER A 236 18.92 -2.53 -0.66
CA SER A 236 18.70 -1.25 0.02
C SER A 236 17.56 -0.45 -0.62
N GLU A 237 16.98 0.49 0.13
CA GLU A 237 15.87 1.32 -0.34
C GLU A 237 16.17 2.05 -1.65
N SER A 238 17.38 2.63 -1.79
CA SER A 238 17.83 3.30 -3.01
C SER A 238 17.99 2.33 -4.19
N GLU A 239 18.59 1.16 -3.96
CA GLU A 239 18.68 0.09 -4.97
C GLU A 239 17.27 -0.32 -5.46
N VAL A 240 16.31 -0.51 -4.55
CA VAL A 240 14.94 -0.90 -4.92
C VAL A 240 14.24 0.19 -5.72
N TYR A 241 14.34 1.45 -5.32
CA TYR A 241 13.74 2.57 -6.05
C TYR A 241 14.20 2.60 -7.51
N PHE A 242 15.52 2.55 -7.76
CA PHE A 242 16.05 2.58 -9.13
C PHE A 242 15.72 1.32 -9.94
N MET A 243 15.67 0.15 -9.30
CA MET A 243 15.21 -1.07 -9.98
C MET A 243 13.75 -0.95 -10.44
N ILE A 244 12.87 -0.43 -9.60
CA ILE A 244 11.46 -0.26 -9.95
C ILE A 244 11.30 0.81 -11.04
N GLN A 245 12.03 1.93 -10.93
CA GLN A 245 12.05 2.98 -11.94
C GLN A 245 12.41 2.41 -13.33
N ALA A 246 13.48 1.61 -13.40
CA ALA A 246 13.89 0.91 -14.61
C ALA A 246 12.80 0.01 -15.19
N MET A 247 12.14 -0.77 -14.33
CA MET A 247 11.08 -1.69 -14.72
C MET A 247 9.86 -0.94 -15.28
N LEU A 248 9.61 0.27 -14.80
CA LEU A 248 8.52 1.12 -15.25
C LEU A 248 8.85 1.81 -16.58
N GLU A 249 10.06 2.35 -16.74
CA GLU A 249 10.56 2.92 -18.00
C GLU A 249 10.56 1.88 -19.13
N ASP A 250 11.00 0.66 -18.84
CA ASP A 250 10.88 -0.49 -19.75
C ASP A 250 9.41 -0.73 -20.14
N SER A 251 8.49 -0.64 -19.17
CA SER A 251 7.07 -0.88 -19.42
C SER A 251 6.45 0.22 -20.31
N GLN A 252 6.83 1.47 -20.09
CA GLN A 252 6.35 2.63 -20.85
C GLN A 252 6.84 2.59 -22.30
N SER A 253 8.16 2.44 -22.50
CA SER A 253 8.77 2.39 -23.84
C SER A 253 8.19 1.28 -24.73
N ILE A 254 7.80 0.17 -24.11
CA ILE A 254 7.12 -0.95 -24.77
C ILE A 254 5.73 -0.54 -25.28
N LEU A 255 4.95 0.14 -24.45
CA LEU A 255 3.55 0.46 -24.72
C LEU A 255 3.38 1.61 -25.73
N GLU A 256 4.34 2.52 -25.80
CA GLU A 256 4.38 3.65 -26.75
C GLU A 256 4.82 3.25 -28.16
N SER A 257 5.40 2.06 -28.35
CA SER A 257 5.89 1.65 -29.68
C SER A 257 4.74 1.29 -30.64
N ASP A 258 4.47 2.17 -31.62
CA ASP A 258 3.48 1.95 -32.67
C ASP A 258 3.81 0.74 -33.57
N TYR A 259 5.11 0.43 -33.71
CA TYR A 259 5.66 -0.65 -34.54
C TYR A 259 6.28 -1.75 -33.70
N ILE A 260 5.46 -2.67 -33.19
CA ILE A 260 5.99 -3.92 -32.66
C ILE A 260 6.31 -4.84 -33.83
N LYS A 261 7.50 -4.69 -34.41
CA LYS A 261 8.07 -5.75 -35.26
C LYS A 261 8.13 -7.04 -34.43
N ASP A 262 7.84 -8.19 -35.03
CA ASP A 262 7.80 -9.50 -34.34
C ASP A 262 9.08 -9.81 -33.55
N ASP A 263 10.21 -9.21 -33.91
CA ASP A 263 11.47 -9.35 -33.18
C ASP A 263 11.54 -8.52 -31.88
N ILE A 264 10.81 -7.40 -31.78
CA ILE A 264 10.60 -6.66 -30.52
C ILE A 264 9.60 -7.43 -29.63
N ALA A 265 8.55 -8.04 -30.22
CA ALA A 265 7.63 -8.94 -29.51
C ALA A 265 8.32 -10.19 -28.92
N LYS A 266 9.43 -10.64 -29.49
CA LYS A 266 10.30 -11.70 -28.92
C LYS A 266 11.23 -11.18 -27.81
N LYS A 267 11.65 -9.91 -27.86
CA LYS A 267 12.45 -9.19 -26.84
C LYS A 267 11.62 -8.73 -25.63
N LEU A 268 10.32 -8.59 -25.81
CA LEU A 268 9.26 -8.36 -24.83
C LEU A 268 9.13 -9.54 -23.86
N LYS A 269 9.83 -9.47 -22.72
CA LYS A 269 9.86 -10.51 -21.67
C LYS A 269 9.19 -10.06 -20.36
N PHE A 270 9.10 -8.77 -20.08
CA PHE A 270 8.59 -8.19 -18.83
C PHE A 270 7.96 -6.82 -19.10
N HIS A 271 6.76 -6.55 -18.54
CA HIS A 271 6.19 -5.21 -18.37
C HIS A 271 5.14 -5.22 -17.24
N PHE A 272 4.90 -4.07 -16.64
CA PHE A 272 3.80 -3.81 -15.72
C PHE A 272 2.54 -3.35 -16.45
N THR A 273 1.37 -3.68 -15.93
CA THR A 273 0.13 -2.97 -16.28
C THR A 273 0.18 -1.59 -15.64
N LEU A 274 -0.06 -0.53 -16.41
CA LEU A 274 0.06 0.86 -15.94
C LEU A 274 -1.30 1.50 -15.62
N ASP A 275 -2.39 0.93 -16.13
CA ASP A 275 -3.76 1.38 -15.90
C ASP A 275 -4.72 0.20 -15.71
N TYR A 276 -5.92 0.52 -15.22
CA TYR A 276 -6.93 -0.47 -14.87
C TYR A 276 -7.48 -1.21 -16.10
N SER A 277 -7.61 -0.56 -17.25
CA SER A 277 -8.10 -1.23 -18.47
C SER A 277 -7.10 -2.28 -18.94
N SER A 278 -5.82 -1.94 -19.00
CA SER A 278 -4.76 -2.92 -19.30
C SER A 278 -4.74 -4.07 -18.27
N PHE A 279 -4.98 -3.78 -16.99
CA PHE A 279 -5.10 -4.82 -15.96
C PHE A 279 -6.33 -5.72 -16.13
N GLU A 280 -7.51 -5.16 -16.42
CA GLU A 280 -8.72 -5.96 -16.68
C GLU A 280 -8.56 -6.81 -17.93
N ASN A 281 -8.01 -6.23 -19.01
CA ASN A 281 -7.71 -6.97 -20.23
C ASN A 281 -6.73 -8.12 -19.94
N PHE A 282 -5.73 -7.91 -19.07
CA PHE A 282 -4.81 -8.96 -18.65
C PHE A 282 -5.53 -10.12 -17.93
N CYS A 283 -6.50 -9.81 -17.08
CA CYS A 283 -7.32 -10.80 -16.38
C CYS A 283 -8.31 -11.50 -17.33
N ALA A 284 -8.90 -10.77 -18.29
CA ALA A 284 -9.76 -11.34 -19.32
C ALA A 284 -9.00 -12.31 -20.24
N LEU A 285 -7.75 -11.98 -20.61
CA LEU A 285 -6.88 -12.89 -21.36
C LEU A 285 -6.59 -14.18 -20.58
N PHE A 286 -6.49 -14.13 -19.25
CA PHE A 286 -6.35 -15.33 -18.43
C PHE A 286 -7.57 -16.23 -18.58
N GLN A 287 -8.78 -15.68 -18.46
CA GLN A 287 -10.01 -16.44 -18.64
C GLN A 287 -10.09 -17.06 -20.03
N THR A 288 -9.81 -16.30 -21.10
CA THR A 288 -9.76 -16.83 -22.48
C THR A 288 -8.76 -17.97 -22.62
N ARG A 289 -7.57 -17.83 -22.02
CA ARG A 289 -6.55 -18.89 -22.00
C ARG A 289 -7.06 -20.15 -21.29
N VAL A 290 -7.76 -20.01 -20.17
CA VAL A 290 -8.29 -21.15 -19.41
C VAL A 290 -9.41 -21.85 -20.19
N ILE A 291 -10.34 -21.12 -20.78
CA ILE A 291 -11.45 -21.68 -21.57
C ILE A 291 -10.92 -22.43 -22.81
N THR A 292 -9.92 -21.87 -23.49
CA THR A 292 -9.35 -22.45 -24.71
C THR A 292 -8.35 -23.58 -24.45
N ALA A 293 -7.93 -23.77 -23.20
CA ALA A 293 -6.94 -24.78 -22.82
C ALA A 293 -7.45 -26.22 -23.01
N CYS A 294 -8.62 -26.54 -22.45
CA CYS A 294 -9.29 -27.83 -22.56
C CYS A 294 -10.72 -27.77 -21.99
N SER A 295 -11.56 -28.76 -22.33
CA SER A 295 -12.95 -28.85 -21.83
C SER A 295 -13.05 -28.85 -20.31
N ARG A 296 -12.12 -29.53 -19.63
CA ARG A 296 -12.00 -29.57 -18.16
C ARG A 296 -11.87 -28.18 -17.55
N MET A 297 -11.03 -27.33 -18.15
CA MET A 297 -10.80 -25.96 -17.67
C MET A 297 -11.94 -25.01 -18.03
N LYS A 298 -12.59 -25.23 -19.18
CA LYS A 298 -13.82 -24.54 -19.54
C LYS A 298 -14.93 -24.77 -18.50
N GLN A 299 -15.10 -26.00 -18.01
CA GLN A 299 -16.09 -26.31 -16.97
C GLN A 299 -15.89 -25.49 -15.69
N ILE A 300 -14.65 -25.22 -15.27
CA ILE A 300 -14.41 -24.33 -14.11
C ILE A 300 -14.93 -22.91 -14.39
N SER A 301 -14.63 -22.38 -15.58
CA SER A 301 -15.09 -21.04 -15.95
C SER A 301 -16.62 -20.96 -16.04
N ASP A 302 -17.27 -22.00 -16.56
CA ASP A 302 -18.72 -22.10 -16.63
C ASP A 302 -19.34 -22.25 -15.23
N HIS A 303 -18.72 -23.03 -14.35
CA HIS A 303 -19.15 -23.18 -12.95
C HIS A 303 -19.09 -21.86 -12.19
N PHE A 304 -18.01 -21.09 -12.34
CA PHE A 304 -17.86 -19.81 -11.66
C PHE A 304 -18.98 -18.83 -12.08
N SER A 305 -19.31 -18.79 -13.37
CA SER A 305 -20.33 -17.87 -13.88
C SER A 305 -21.75 -18.31 -13.54
N GLN A 306 -22.06 -19.61 -13.70
CA GLN A 306 -23.42 -20.13 -13.57
C GLN A 306 -23.81 -20.44 -12.13
N VAL A 307 -22.86 -20.90 -11.30
CA VAL A 307 -23.14 -21.33 -9.91
C VAL A 307 -22.73 -20.27 -8.91
N LEU A 308 -21.52 -19.71 -9.05
CA LEU A 308 -20.98 -18.76 -8.06
C LEU A 308 -21.32 -17.29 -8.35
N GLY A 309 -21.93 -17.00 -9.50
CA GLY A 309 -22.28 -15.64 -9.91
C GLY A 309 -21.06 -14.71 -10.10
N THR A 310 -19.88 -15.27 -10.42
CA THR A 310 -18.64 -14.49 -10.63
C THR A 310 -17.89 -14.94 -11.87
N SER A 311 -17.07 -14.07 -12.47
CA SER A 311 -16.21 -14.47 -13.59
C SER A 311 -14.86 -15.00 -13.11
N LEU A 312 -14.25 -15.88 -13.92
CA LEU A 312 -12.90 -16.36 -13.67
C LEU A 312 -11.86 -15.22 -13.72
N SER A 313 -12.06 -14.25 -14.60
CA SER A 313 -11.28 -13.02 -14.65
C SER A 313 -11.32 -12.28 -13.30
N LYS A 314 -12.50 -12.15 -12.67
CA LYS A 314 -12.64 -11.47 -11.38
C LYS A 314 -11.96 -12.23 -10.25
N VAL A 315 -12.12 -13.55 -10.19
CA VAL A 315 -11.42 -14.40 -9.20
C VAL A 315 -9.91 -14.27 -9.34
N PHE A 316 -9.40 -14.30 -10.59
CA PHE A 316 -7.97 -14.13 -10.85
C PHE A 316 -7.47 -12.73 -10.48
N SER A 317 -8.24 -11.68 -10.77
CA SER A 317 -7.91 -10.31 -10.37
C SER A 317 -7.77 -10.21 -8.85
N ASN A 318 -8.69 -10.83 -8.09
CA ASN A 318 -8.67 -10.84 -6.62
C ASN A 318 -7.42 -11.56 -6.07
N LEU A 319 -7.00 -12.67 -6.69
CA LEU A 319 -5.74 -13.33 -6.34
C LEU A 319 -4.54 -12.39 -6.54
N ILE A 320 -4.52 -11.61 -7.62
CA ILE A 320 -3.45 -10.64 -7.87
C ILE A 320 -3.46 -9.50 -6.84
N PHE A 321 -4.62 -8.94 -6.51
CA PHE A 321 -4.75 -7.92 -5.46
C PHE A 321 -4.20 -8.38 -4.12
N LYS A 322 -4.35 -9.68 -3.82
CA LYS A 322 -3.83 -10.31 -2.59
C LYS A 322 -2.42 -10.89 -2.73
N GLY A 323 -1.70 -10.56 -3.81
CA GLY A 323 -0.33 -11.05 -4.06
C GLY A 323 -0.22 -12.58 -4.16
N PHE A 324 -1.32 -13.25 -4.49
CA PHE A 324 -1.56 -14.70 -4.39
C PHE A 324 -1.47 -15.30 -2.99
N TYR A 325 -0.99 -14.57 -1.98
CA TYR A 325 -0.69 -15.09 -0.66
C TYR A 325 -1.79 -15.94 0.00
N PRO A 326 -3.08 -15.59 -0.08
CA PRO A 326 -4.13 -16.42 0.51
C PRO A 326 -4.16 -17.85 -0.04
N ALA A 327 -3.63 -18.09 -1.25
CA ALA A 327 -3.62 -19.38 -1.92
C ALA A 327 -2.24 -20.04 -1.98
N ILE A 328 -1.16 -19.35 -1.59
CA ILE A 328 0.21 -19.88 -1.69
C ILE A 328 1.04 -19.58 -0.42
N PRO A 329 1.83 -20.55 0.05
CA PRO A 329 2.83 -20.32 1.09
C PRO A 329 3.87 -19.25 0.73
N LEU A 330 4.44 -18.60 1.76
CA LEU A 330 5.42 -17.52 1.60
C LEU A 330 6.63 -17.88 0.74
N ILE A 331 7.18 -19.08 0.91
CA ILE A 331 8.35 -19.52 0.12
C ILE A 331 8.04 -19.56 -1.39
N ALA A 332 6.82 -19.95 -1.77
CA ALA A 332 6.38 -19.87 -3.16
C ALA A 332 6.18 -18.45 -3.62
N HIS A 333 5.66 -17.57 -2.76
CA HIS A 333 5.49 -16.17 -3.08
C HIS A 333 6.82 -15.53 -3.49
N PHE A 334 7.90 -15.78 -2.75
CA PHE A 334 9.25 -15.31 -3.11
C PHE A 334 9.72 -15.83 -4.48
N GLN A 335 9.45 -17.11 -4.78
CA GLN A 335 9.80 -17.69 -6.09
C GLN A 335 8.95 -17.14 -7.24
N ILE A 336 7.67 -16.87 -6.98
CA ILE A 336 6.75 -16.25 -7.93
C ILE A 336 7.19 -14.83 -8.21
N MET A 337 7.58 -14.05 -7.20
CA MET A 337 8.08 -12.69 -7.38
C MET A 337 9.41 -12.68 -8.14
N LEU A 338 10.38 -13.53 -7.79
CA LEU A 338 11.61 -13.67 -8.56
C LEU A 338 11.35 -14.05 -10.02
N SER A 339 10.46 -15.03 -10.24
CA SER A 339 10.06 -15.45 -11.57
C SER A 339 9.35 -14.33 -12.32
N PHE A 340 8.45 -13.60 -11.66
CA PHE A 340 7.72 -12.47 -12.23
C PHE A 340 8.67 -11.37 -12.69
N ILE A 341 9.64 -10.96 -11.85
CA ILE A 341 10.63 -9.94 -12.21
C ILE A 341 11.43 -10.35 -13.47
N LYS A 342 11.75 -11.64 -13.60
CA LYS A 342 12.50 -12.17 -14.75
C LYS A 342 11.64 -12.35 -16.01
N ASP A 343 10.44 -12.92 -15.84
CA ASP A 343 9.64 -13.52 -16.91
C ASP A 343 8.31 -12.81 -17.15
N GLY A 344 7.98 -11.79 -16.37
CA GLY A 344 6.82 -10.91 -16.51
C GLY A 344 5.47 -11.51 -16.14
N LEU A 345 4.42 -10.81 -16.56
CA LEU A 345 3.00 -11.10 -16.27
C LEU A 345 2.56 -12.54 -16.58
N ARG A 346 3.19 -13.22 -17.54
CA ARG A 346 2.87 -14.63 -17.87
C ARG A 346 3.04 -15.58 -16.69
N VAL A 347 3.93 -15.25 -15.74
CA VAL A 347 4.15 -16.05 -14.53
C VAL A 347 2.88 -16.11 -13.71
N LEU A 348 2.17 -14.99 -13.60
CA LEU A 348 0.93 -14.90 -12.83
C LEU A 348 -0.18 -15.75 -13.45
N HIS A 349 -0.33 -15.73 -14.78
CA HIS A 349 -1.27 -16.65 -15.45
C HIS A 349 -0.89 -18.12 -15.21
N ASN A 350 0.41 -18.44 -15.18
CA ASN A 350 0.84 -19.82 -14.92
C ASN A 350 0.51 -20.24 -13.49
N VAL A 351 0.75 -19.38 -12.51
CA VAL A 351 0.35 -19.59 -11.10
C VAL A 351 -1.16 -19.82 -11.02
N GLY A 352 -1.95 -18.92 -11.60
CA GLY A 352 -3.42 -19.03 -11.60
C GLY A 352 -3.89 -20.34 -12.22
N PHE A 353 -3.36 -20.70 -13.40
CA PHE A 353 -3.71 -21.95 -14.07
C PHE A 353 -3.36 -23.17 -13.20
N SER A 354 -2.18 -23.17 -12.58
CA SER A 354 -1.74 -24.26 -11.71
C SER A 354 -2.60 -24.41 -10.46
N LEU A 355 -3.07 -23.30 -9.86
CA LEU A 355 -4.03 -23.33 -8.75
C LEU A 355 -5.36 -23.97 -9.18
N LEU A 356 -5.90 -23.57 -10.34
CA LEU A 356 -7.13 -24.17 -10.89
C LEU A 356 -6.96 -25.66 -11.17
N GLU A 357 -5.80 -26.07 -11.71
CA GLU A 357 -5.56 -27.47 -12.01
C GLU A 357 -5.48 -28.34 -10.74
N THR A 358 -4.79 -27.81 -9.73
CA THR A 358 -4.58 -28.47 -8.42
C THR A 358 -5.91 -28.74 -7.72
N HIS A 359 -6.84 -27.77 -7.78
CA HIS A 359 -8.11 -27.84 -7.04
C HIS A 359 -9.32 -28.18 -7.90
N TYR A 360 -9.13 -28.59 -9.16
CA TYR A 360 -10.22 -28.75 -10.15
C TYR A 360 -11.48 -29.43 -9.60
N LYS A 361 -11.35 -30.58 -8.93
CA LYS A 361 -12.51 -31.33 -8.42
C LYS A 361 -13.24 -30.56 -7.31
N SER A 362 -12.49 -30.02 -6.36
CA SER A 362 -13.03 -29.26 -5.22
C SER A 362 -13.65 -27.93 -5.65
N LEU A 363 -13.09 -27.27 -6.68
CA LEU A 363 -13.64 -26.04 -7.24
C LEU A 363 -15.03 -26.25 -7.83
N LEU A 364 -15.29 -27.37 -8.49
CA LEU A 364 -16.61 -27.71 -9.03
C LEU A 364 -17.65 -28.06 -7.96
N GLN A 365 -17.21 -28.31 -6.72
CA GLN A 365 -18.10 -28.58 -5.59
C GLN A 365 -18.49 -27.31 -4.82
N CYS A 366 -17.79 -26.20 -5.06
CA CYS A 366 -18.07 -24.94 -4.39
C CYS A 366 -19.44 -24.39 -4.82
N GLN A 367 -20.26 -23.99 -3.86
CA GLN A 367 -21.55 -23.33 -4.08
C GLN A 367 -21.51 -21.84 -3.73
N THR A 368 -20.51 -21.40 -2.94
CA THR A 368 -20.34 -20.00 -2.54
C THR A 368 -18.92 -19.49 -2.79
N ILE A 369 -18.76 -18.16 -2.87
CA ILE A 369 -17.46 -17.50 -3.00
C ILE A 369 -16.56 -17.77 -1.79
N GLU A 370 -17.14 -17.96 -0.61
CA GLU A 370 -16.39 -18.27 0.62
C GLU A 370 -15.76 -19.68 0.53
N GLN A 371 -16.53 -20.67 0.08
CA GLN A 371 -16.03 -22.04 -0.15
C GLN A 371 -14.94 -22.06 -1.23
N LEU A 372 -15.10 -21.25 -2.28
CA LEU A 372 -14.07 -21.06 -3.30
C LEU A 372 -12.78 -20.53 -2.69
N ASN A 373 -12.85 -19.46 -1.89
CA ASN A 373 -11.69 -18.86 -1.25
C ASN A 373 -11.01 -19.82 -0.26
N GLN A 374 -11.80 -20.58 0.52
CA GLN A 374 -11.28 -21.62 1.42
C GLN A 374 -10.59 -22.76 0.66
N THR A 375 -11.17 -23.20 -0.47
CA THR A 375 -10.58 -24.23 -1.32
C THR A 375 -9.23 -23.77 -1.87
N LEU A 376 -9.14 -22.56 -2.41
CA LEU A 376 -7.88 -21.99 -2.88
C LEU A 376 -6.86 -21.81 -1.74
N ALA A 377 -7.32 -21.46 -0.54
CA ALA A 377 -6.45 -21.35 0.64
C ALA A 377 -5.94 -22.70 1.16
N SER A 378 -6.68 -23.78 0.92
CA SER A 378 -6.29 -25.15 1.29
C SER A 378 -5.17 -25.75 0.43
N THR A 379 -4.50 -24.93 -0.41
CA THR A 379 -3.45 -25.41 -1.29
C THR A 379 -2.34 -26.10 -0.47
N PRO A 380 -2.07 -27.40 -0.72
CA PRO A 380 -1.20 -28.17 0.16
C PRO A 380 0.20 -27.57 0.27
N THR A 381 0.60 -27.20 1.49
CA THR A 381 1.92 -26.63 1.78
C THR A 381 3.05 -27.56 1.33
N ASN A 382 2.86 -28.88 1.39
CA ASN A 382 3.82 -29.89 0.92
C ASN A 382 4.00 -29.92 -0.62
N LEU A 383 3.02 -29.48 -1.40
CA LEU A 383 3.14 -29.34 -2.87
C LEU A 383 3.98 -28.11 -3.26
N ILE A 384 4.09 -27.14 -2.35
CA ILE A 384 4.65 -25.82 -2.61
C ILE A 384 5.94 -25.56 -1.80
N THR A 385 6.36 -26.50 -0.95
CA THR A 385 7.59 -26.39 -0.14
C THR A 385 8.75 -27.23 -0.67
N SER A 386 8.50 -28.29 -1.44
CA SER A 386 9.57 -29.05 -2.10
C SER A 386 9.89 -28.43 -3.45
N THR A 387 11.16 -28.15 -3.75
CA THR A 387 11.62 -27.66 -5.07
C THR A 387 11.13 -28.55 -6.22
N THR A 388 10.97 -29.86 -5.99
CA THR A 388 10.50 -30.83 -6.99
C THR A 388 8.99 -30.76 -7.21
N LYS A 389 8.20 -30.52 -6.16
CA LYS A 389 6.73 -30.38 -6.26
C LYS A 389 6.31 -28.98 -6.69
N LEU A 390 7.03 -27.94 -6.27
CA LEU A 390 6.94 -26.59 -6.84
C LEU A 390 7.20 -26.62 -8.35
N ARG A 391 8.24 -27.35 -8.76
CA ARG A 391 8.54 -27.59 -10.17
C ARG A 391 7.36 -28.22 -10.91
N GLU A 392 6.71 -29.22 -10.32
CA GLU A 392 5.52 -29.87 -10.90
C GLU A 392 4.34 -28.92 -10.96
N PHE A 393 4.05 -28.21 -9.88
CA PHE A 393 3.02 -27.18 -9.80
C PHE A 393 3.19 -26.15 -10.91
N PHE A 394 4.40 -25.60 -11.09
CA PHE A 394 4.67 -24.65 -12.17
C PHE A 394 4.67 -25.28 -13.56
N LYS A 395 5.21 -26.50 -13.73
CA LYS A 395 5.30 -27.20 -15.03
C LYS A 395 3.94 -27.27 -15.74
N VAL A 396 2.86 -27.48 -14.98
CA VAL A 396 1.48 -27.50 -15.48
C VAL A 396 1.16 -26.22 -16.25
N GLY A 397 1.26 -25.06 -15.59
CA GLY A 397 0.99 -23.77 -16.21
C GLY A 397 1.95 -23.45 -17.37
N PHE A 398 3.19 -23.95 -17.31
CA PHE A 398 4.19 -23.72 -18.36
C PHE A 398 4.01 -24.58 -19.62
N LYS A 399 3.31 -25.74 -19.55
CA LYS A 399 3.01 -26.57 -20.73
C LYS A 399 2.04 -25.86 -21.69
N ASN A 400 1.10 -25.09 -21.15
CA ASN A 400 0.07 -24.41 -21.93
C ASN A 400 0.50 -22.98 -22.28
N LYS A 401 1.43 -22.84 -23.25
CA LYS A 401 2.11 -21.56 -23.53
C LYS A 401 1.13 -20.49 -24.00
N LEU A 402 0.97 -19.43 -23.20
CA LEU A 402 0.40 -18.18 -23.69
C LEU A 402 1.29 -17.65 -24.83
N LYS A 403 0.69 -17.41 -26.02
CA LYS A 403 1.41 -16.80 -27.15
C LYS A 403 1.90 -15.41 -26.72
N LYS A 404 3.20 -15.15 -26.85
CA LYS A 404 3.86 -13.91 -26.39
C LYS A 404 3.21 -12.64 -26.93
N THR A 405 2.67 -12.71 -28.15
CA THR A 405 1.99 -11.62 -28.85
C THR A 405 0.63 -11.23 -28.24
N ALA A 406 -0.01 -12.10 -27.43
CA ALA A 406 -1.32 -11.81 -26.83
C ALA A 406 -1.25 -10.81 -25.66
N VAL A 407 -0.20 -10.90 -24.83
CA VAL A 407 0.04 -9.96 -23.71
C VAL A 407 0.53 -8.60 -24.19
N VAL A 408 1.14 -8.56 -25.37
CA VAL A 408 1.61 -7.32 -26.02
C VAL A 408 0.45 -6.48 -26.58
N LYS A 409 -0.72 -7.09 -26.80
CA LYS A 409 -1.93 -6.41 -27.28
C LYS A 409 -2.78 -5.79 -26.16
N LEU A 410 -2.29 -5.77 -24.91
CA LEU A 410 -2.92 -5.12 -23.76
C LEU A 410 -2.80 -3.58 -23.83
N ARG A 411 -2.95 -3.01 -25.04
CA ARG A 411 -2.97 -1.58 -25.24
C ARG A 411 -4.16 -0.98 -24.49
N PRO A 412 -4.01 0.20 -23.89
CA PRO A 412 -5.13 0.89 -23.28
C PRO A 412 -6.24 1.09 -24.32
N SER A 413 -7.44 0.62 -24.01
CA SER A 413 -8.62 0.85 -24.85
C SER A 413 -8.94 2.35 -24.85
N GLN A 414 -9.06 2.97 -26.03
CA GLN A 414 -9.52 4.37 -26.16
C GLN A 414 -10.94 4.61 -25.62
N LYS A 415 -11.69 3.55 -25.32
CA LYS A 415 -12.97 3.62 -24.59
C LYS A 415 -12.71 3.89 -23.10
N GLN A 416 -12.38 5.14 -22.76
CA GLN A 416 -12.55 5.66 -21.41
C GLN A 416 -14.05 5.80 -21.14
N ASN A 417 -14.66 4.81 -20.48
CA ASN A 417 -15.97 4.97 -19.85
C ASN A 417 -16.25 3.89 -18.81
N LEU A 418 -15.32 3.74 -17.85
CA LEU A 418 -15.64 3.15 -16.56
C LEU A 418 -15.22 4.14 -15.49
N GLN A 419 -16.20 4.51 -14.66
CA GLN A 419 -16.14 5.43 -13.52
C GLN A 419 -15.15 4.97 -12.44
N ILE A 420 -13.87 4.86 -12.77
CA ILE A 420 -12.84 4.72 -11.76
C ILE A 420 -12.62 6.15 -11.27
N LYS A 421 -13.10 6.45 -10.07
CA LYS A 421 -12.66 7.62 -9.33
C LYS A 421 -11.13 7.49 -9.25
N SER A 422 -10.40 8.21 -10.11
CA SER A 422 -8.95 8.28 -10.02
C SER A 422 -8.64 8.73 -8.60
N GLN A 423 -8.06 7.85 -7.79
CA GLN A 423 -7.70 8.20 -6.42
C GLN A 423 -6.65 9.32 -6.51
N ILE A 424 -6.99 10.48 -5.98
CA ILE A 424 -6.07 11.61 -5.87
C ILE A 424 -5.18 11.32 -4.67
N TYR A 425 -3.95 10.90 -4.94
CA TYR A 425 -2.88 10.85 -3.96
C TYR A 425 -2.24 12.23 -3.91
N TYR A 426 -2.39 12.92 -2.78
CA TYR A 426 -1.79 14.23 -2.59
C TYR A 426 -1.35 14.39 -1.14
N ARG A 427 -0.16 14.96 -0.99
CA ARG A 427 0.43 15.37 0.27
C ARG A 427 0.51 16.90 0.28
N PRO A 428 -0.13 17.58 1.26
CA PRO A 428 -0.03 19.03 1.33
C PRO A 428 1.43 19.45 1.49
N LYS A 429 1.87 20.39 0.67
CA LYS A 429 3.17 21.06 0.83
C LYS A 429 2.98 22.20 1.81
N VAL A 430 3.47 22.01 3.02
CA VAL A 430 3.43 22.99 4.10
C VAL A 430 4.71 23.81 3.99
N ARG A 431 4.59 25.11 3.67
CA ARG A 431 5.75 26.02 3.54
C ARG A 431 6.10 26.66 4.87
N GLU A 432 5.09 27.12 5.59
CA GLU A 432 5.25 27.79 6.88
C GLU A 432 5.22 26.79 8.04
N HIS A 433 6.07 27.00 9.04
CA HIS A 433 6.05 26.20 10.26
C HIS A 433 4.75 26.46 11.04
N SER A 434 4.04 25.40 11.41
CA SER A 434 2.89 25.47 12.33
C SER A 434 3.37 25.28 13.76
N TYR A 435 2.86 26.10 14.68
CA TYR A 435 3.09 25.98 16.12
C TYR A 435 2.12 24.99 16.79
N ILE A 436 1.03 24.64 16.09
CA ILE A 436 0.01 23.71 16.56
C ILE A 436 0.15 22.32 15.93
N LEU A 437 0.24 22.26 14.60
CA LEU A 437 0.12 21.04 13.83
C LEU A 437 1.48 20.45 13.44
N GLN A 438 1.62 19.14 13.62
CA GLN A 438 2.65 18.35 12.97
C GLN A 438 2.22 17.97 11.54
N TYR A 439 3.16 17.51 10.71
CA TYR A 439 2.88 17.21 9.31
C TYR A 439 1.81 16.10 9.12
N ASN A 440 1.86 15.06 9.94
CA ASN A 440 0.85 14.00 9.99
C ASN A 440 -0.57 14.54 10.28
N HIS A 441 -0.70 15.62 11.06
CA HIS A 441 -2.00 16.29 11.29
C HIS A 441 -2.52 16.94 10.01
N PHE A 442 -1.66 17.56 9.19
CA PHE A 442 -2.06 18.06 7.87
C PHE A 442 -2.52 16.92 6.96
N GLU A 443 -1.79 15.80 6.87
CA GLU A 443 -2.24 14.64 6.06
C GLU A 443 -3.60 14.11 6.52
N LEU A 444 -3.82 14.07 7.83
CA LEU A 444 -5.08 13.66 8.43
C LEU A 444 -6.24 14.62 8.10
N ILE A 445 -6.01 15.94 8.13
CA ILE A 445 -7.01 16.92 7.73
C ILE A 445 -7.28 16.82 6.21
N TRP A 446 -6.25 16.63 5.39
CA TRP A 446 -6.39 16.46 3.93
C TRP A 446 -7.16 15.19 3.56
N LYS A 447 -7.13 14.15 4.41
CA LYS A 447 -8.02 12.99 4.27
C LYS A 447 -9.49 13.38 4.29
N TRP A 448 -9.84 14.34 5.15
CA TRP A 448 -11.22 14.76 5.39
C TRP A 448 -11.75 15.78 4.39
N LEU A 449 -10.87 16.51 3.69
CA LEU A 449 -11.26 17.50 2.69
C LEU A 449 -12.07 16.89 1.52
N PRO A 450 -13.01 17.66 0.93
CA PRO A 450 -13.59 17.38 -0.38
C PRO A 450 -12.52 17.10 -1.46
N ASN A 451 -12.80 16.16 -2.37
CA ASN A 451 -11.81 15.70 -3.36
C ASN A 451 -11.24 16.83 -4.23
N HIS A 452 -12.04 17.84 -4.57
CA HIS A 452 -11.60 18.95 -5.42
C HIS A 452 -10.64 19.92 -4.70
N LEU A 453 -10.57 19.86 -3.36
CA LEU A 453 -9.67 20.68 -2.53
C LEU A 453 -8.39 19.94 -2.15
N LYS A 454 -8.37 18.61 -2.29
CA LYS A 454 -7.21 17.78 -1.91
C LYS A 454 -5.94 18.12 -2.67
N LEU A 455 -6.01 18.85 -3.79
CA LEU A 455 -4.85 19.30 -4.57
C LEU A 455 -4.29 20.67 -4.16
N LEU A 456 -4.95 21.34 -3.21
CA LEU A 456 -4.53 22.64 -2.69
C LEU A 456 -3.56 22.46 -1.51
N ASN A 457 -2.73 23.47 -1.27
CA ASN A 457 -1.77 23.54 -0.18
C ASN A 457 -2.24 24.51 0.90
N PRO A 458 -1.93 24.25 2.18
CA PRO A 458 -2.13 25.23 3.24
C PRO A 458 -1.16 26.40 3.06
N THR A 459 -1.66 27.62 3.17
CA THR A 459 -0.86 28.84 3.36
C THR A 459 -1.29 29.47 4.68
N GLN A 460 -0.37 29.61 5.64
CA GLN A 460 -0.70 30.23 6.94
C GLN A 460 -0.94 31.73 6.74
N ILE A 461 -2.10 32.22 7.19
CA ILE A 461 -2.47 33.64 7.08
C ILE A 461 -2.46 34.37 8.43
N TYR A 462 -2.62 33.62 9.53
CA TYR A 462 -2.62 34.14 10.88
C TYR A 462 -2.12 33.07 11.86
N SER A 463 -1.30 33.48 12.83
CA SER A 463 -0.94 32.66 13.99
C SER A 463 -0.85 33.54 15.23
N THR A 464 -1.42 33.12 16.36
CA THR A 464 -1.29 33.85 17.63
C THR A 464 0.17 34.02 18.07
N GLN A 465 1.05 33.10 17.68
CA GLN A 465 2.49 33.18 18.00
C GLN A 465 3.22 34.27 17.20
N ILE A 466 2.73 34.62 16.01
CA ILE A 466 3.36 35.60 15.11
C ILE A 466 2.63 36.94 15.17
N ASP A 467 1.30 36.92 15.08
CA ASP A 467 0.45 38.10 14.92
C ASP A 467 -0.20 38.56 16.24
N GLY A 468 -0.01 37.81 17.33
CA GLY A 468 -0.53 38.11 18.67
C GLY A 468 -1.97 37.67 18.92
N TYR A 469 -2.40 37.73 20.18
CA TYR A 469 -3.71 37.25 20.67
C TYR A 469 -4.79 38.34 20.52
N SER A 470 -5.30 38.52 19.30
CA SER A 470 -6.33 39.52 19.03
C SER A 470 -7.25 39.10 17.89
N LEU A 471 -8.57 39.02 18.17
CA LEU A 471 -9.59 38.78 17.14
C LEU A 471 -9.58 39.87 16.05
N LEU A 472 -9.35 41.14 16.42
CA LEU A 472 -9.25 42.24 15.46
C LEU A 472 -8.14 42.00 14.43
N GLN A 473 -6.93 41.66 14.89
CA GLN A 473 -5.79 41.35 14.02
C GLN A 473 -6.06 40.13 13.12
N MET A 474 -6.72 39.11 13.67
CA MET A 474 -7.17 37.94 12.90
C MET A 474 -8.11 38.36 11.75
N TYR A 475 -9.10 39.22 12.00
CA TYR A 475 -10.00 39.73 10.96
C TYR A 475 -9.29 40.61 9.93
N LEU A 476 -8.33 41.44 10.35
CA LEU A 476 -7.55 42.28 9.43
C LEU A 476 -6.79 41.42 8.42
N LYS A 477 -6.13 40.35 8.89
CA LYS A 477 -5.44 39.37 8.02
C LYS A 477 -6.43 38.62 7.12
N ALA A 478 -7.52 38.12 7.69
CA ALA A 478 -8.53 37.35 6.96
C ALA A 478 -9.20 38.15 5.83
N LYS A 479 -9.33 39.48 5.98
CA LYS A 479 -9.94 40.37 4.99
C LYS A 479 -9.24 40.33 3.62
N GLU A 480 -7.92 40.15 3.61
CA GLU A 480 -7.13 40.03 2.37
C GLU A 480 -7.48 38.76 1.57
N PHE A 481 -7.96 37.72 2.28
CA PHE A 481 -8.27 36.39 1.74
C PHE A 481 -9.79 36.12 1.71
N LYS A 482 -10.64 37.15 1.78
CA LYS A 482 -12.11 37.04 1.92
C LYS A 482 -12.82 36.13 0.90
N ASN A 483 -12.22 35.92 -0.28
CA ASN A 483 -12.78 35.12 -1.37
C ASN A 483 -12.25 33.68 -1.40
N LEU A 484 -11.42 33.29 -0.44
CA LEU A 484 -10.79 31.99 -0.36
C LEU A 484 -11.37 31.18 0.80
N THR A 485 -10.94 29.92 0.88
CA THR A 485 -11.35 28.97 1.92
C THR A 485 -10.56 29.20 3.19
N MET A 486 -11.12 28.76 4.31
CA MET A 486 -10.52 28.85 5.64
C MET A 486 -10.32 27.46 6.23
N LEU A 487 -9.15 27.22 6.80
CA LEU A 487 -8.89 26.15 7.73
C LEU A 487 -8.47 26.78 9.07
N LEU A 488 -9.39 26.73 10.03
CA LEU A 488 -9.18 27.21 11.39
C LEU A 488 -8.66 26.07 12.27
N ILE A 489 -7.58 26.33 13.01
CA ILE A 489 -6.98 25.41 13.96
C ILE A 489 -6.93 26.09 15.33
N ILE A 490 -7.45 25.41 16.35
CA ILE A 490 -7.45 25.87 17.74
C ILE A 490 -6.77 24.80 18.58
N LYS A 491 -5.81 25.22 19.41
CA LYS A 491 -5.16 24.41 20.42
C LYS A 491 -5.56 24.89 21.80
N THR A 492 -6.00 23.97 22.64
CA THR A 492 -6.27 24.19 24.05
C THR A 492 -5.26 23.41 24.89
N ALA A 493 -5.45 23.34 26.21
CA ALA A 493 -4.57 22.59 27.09
C ALA A 493 -4.50 21.09 26.73
N ASN A 494 -5.61 20.50 26.28
CA ASN A 494 -5.74 19.05 26.11
C ASN A 494 -6.15 18.61 24.70
N ASN A 495 -6.59 19.54 23.84
CA ASN A 495 -7.21 19.21 22.57
C ASN A 495 -6.67 20.10 21.44
N ILE A 496 -6.65 19.52 20.25
CA ILE A 496 -6.47 20.24 18.99
C ILE A 496 -7.71 19.97 18.16
N PHE A 497 -8.42 21.02 17.77
CA PHE A 497 -9.64 20.91 16.96
C PHE A 497 -9.76 22.13 16.03
N GLY A 498 -10.74 22.09 15.13
CA GLY A 498 -10.85 23.13 14.13
C GLY A 498 -12.03 22.97 13.20
N ALA A 499 -12.00 23.77 12.15
CA ALA A 499 -13.03 23.77 11.12
C ALA A 499 -12.42 24.09 9.75
N TYR A 500 -12.94 23.42 8.73
CA TYR A 500 -12.81 23.85 7.35
C TYR A 500 -14.09 24.59 6.96
N CYS A 501 -13.94 25.79 6.39
CA CYS A 501 -15.03 26.57 5.82
C CYS A 501 -14.69 26.95 4.37
N ASP A 502 -15.69 26.88 3.50
CA ASP A 502 -15.58 27.31 2.09
C ASP A 502 -15.51 28.83 1.92
N LYS A 503 -15.62 29.58 3.04
CA LYS A 503 -15.53 31.04 3.11
C LYS A 503 -14.60 31.45 4.26
N MET A 504 -13.85 32.51 4.03
CA MET A 504 -12.98 33.16 5.03
C MET A 504 -13.77 34.06 5.98
N LEU A 505 -13.21 34.33 7.17
CA LEU A 505 -13.75 35.31 8.12
C LEU A 505 -13.86 36.69 7.46
N ASN A 506 -15.09 37.18 7.37
CA ASN A 506 -15.39 38.50 6.85
C ASN A 506 -16.60 39.08 7.58
N ILE A 507 -16.43 40.27 8.15
CA ILE A 507 -17.55 41.03 8.73
C ILE A 507 -18.38 41.55 7.55
N LYS A 508 -19.64 41.13 7.49
CA LYS A 508 -20.60 41.60 6.48
C LYS A 508 -21.43 42.75 7.03
N GLU A 509 -21.88 43.63 6.15
CA GLU A 509 -22.83 44.70 6.50
C GLU A 509 -24.15 44.12 6.99
N GLU A 510 -24.62 43.05 6.34
CA GLU A 510 -25.77 42.27 6.77
C GLU A 510 -25.35 41.19 7.77
N LYS A 511 -26.02 41.16 8.93
CA LYS A 511 -25.81 40.15 9.99
C LYS A 511 -26.43 38.81 9.62
N LEU A 512 -25.88 38.14 8.60
CA LEU A 512 -26.35 36.87 8.09
C LEU A 512 -25.26 35.79 8.11
N TYR A 513 -25.69 34.54 8.30
CA TYR A 513 -24.82 33.38 8.12
C TYR A 513 -24.42 33.21 6.65
N TYR A 514 -23.26 32.63 6.43
CA TYR A 514 -22.76 32.29 5.10
C TYR A 514 -21.88 31.04 5.12
N GLY A 515 -21.50 30.58 3.92
CA GLY A 515 -20.83 29.30 3.71
C GLY A 515 -21.79 28.26 3.11
N SER A 516 -21.29 27.04 2.95
CA SER A 516 -22.05 25.94 2.38
C SER A 516 -21.80 24.61 3.10
N ASN A 517 -22.54 23.59 2.68
CA ASN A 517 -22.46 22.22 3.17
C ASN A 517 -21.11 21.53 2.91
N GLU A 518 -20.18 22.17 2.21
CA GLU A 518 -18.80 21.69 2.10
C GLU A 518 -17.95 21.96 3.36
N SER A 519 -18.44 22.82 4.25
CA SER A 519 -17.82 23.07 5.55
C SER A 519 -17.95 21.85 6.47
N PHE A 520 -16.95 21.66 7.33
CA PHE A 520 -16.98 20.63 8.37
C PHE A 520 -16.13 21.04 9.56
N VAL A 521 -16.44 20.50 10.74
CA VAL A 521 -15.63 20.66 11.94
C VAL A 521 -14.93 19.35 12.28
N PHE A 522 -13.85 19.42 13.04
CA PHE A 522 -13.06 18.23 13.35
C PHE A 522 -12.30 18.37 14.64
N GLN A 523 -11.94 17.22 15.22
CA GLN A 523 -10.97 17.08 16.28
C GLN A 523 -9.76 16.34 15.74
N VAL A 524 -8.55 16.81 16.04
CA VAL A 524 -7.26 16.19 15.70
C VAL A 524 -6.73 15.40 16.88
N GLU A 525 -6.77 15.96 18.10
CA GLU A 525 -6.32 15.31 19.33
C GLU A 525 -7.36 15.46 20.47
N PRO A 526 -7.44 14.50 21.40
CA PRO A 526 -6.75 13.19 21.39
C PRO A 526 -7.36 12.16 20.42
N ASN A 527 -8.62 12.36 20.01
CA ASN A 527 -9.38 11.40 19.19
C ASN A 527 -9.68 12.00 17.80
N PRO A 528 -8.90 11.68 16.75
CA PRO A 528 -9.12 12.25 15.43
C PRO A 528 -10.49 11.89 14.84
N LYS A 529 -11.31 12.90 14.54
CA LYS A 529 -12.66 12.69 13.99
C LYS A 529 -13.18 13.91 13.24
N PRO A 530 -13.65 13.75 11.98
CA PRO A 530 -14.39 14.79 11.26
C PRO A 530 -15.90 14.70 11.53
N TYR A 531 -16.57 15.85 11.44
CA TYR A 531 -18.02 16.03 11.52
C TYR A 531 -18.48 16.91 10.35
N TYR A 532 -18.99 16.27 9.31
CA TYR A 532 -19.49 16.94 8.11
C TYR A 532 -20.84 17.60 8.35
N SER A 533 -21.18 18.60 7.52
CA SER A 533 -22.51 19.22 7.58
C SER A 533 -23.62 18.15 7.58
N SER A 534 -24.56 18.28 8.51
CA SER A 534 -25.73 17.40 8.61
C SER A 534 -26.72 17.61 7.47
N GLY A 535 -26.66 18.78 6.82
CA GLY A 535 -27.64 19.22 5.81
C GLY A 535 -29.00 19.60 6.39
N LEU A 536 -29.19 19.51 7.71
CA LEU A 536 -30.43 19.91 8.39
C LEU A 536 -30.47 21.42 8.67
N ASN A 537 -29.30 22.01 8.90
CA ASN A 537 -29.12 23.44 9.15
C ASN A 537 -27.99 23.97 8.25
N ASN A 538 -28.29 25.00 7.44
CA ASN A 538 -27.36 25.57 6.45
C ASN A 538 -26.63 26.84 6.98
N ASN A 539 -26.74 27.15 8.27
CA ASN A 539 -26.07 28.28 8.90
C ASN A 539 -24.66 27.86 9.34
N HIS A 540 -23.66 28.10 8.48
CA HIS A 540 -22.30 27.57 8.69
C HIS A 540 -21.34 28.54 9.38
N LEU A 541 -21.25 29.79 8.95
CA LEU A 541 -20.31 30.77 9.51
C LEU A 541 -21.02 32.10 9.74
N PHE A 542 -20.88 32.63 10.95
CA PHE A 542 -21.34 33.97 11.31
C PHE A 542 -20.20 34.74 11.98
N VAL A 543 -20.03 36.00 11.58
CA VAL A 543 -18.93 36.85 12.03
C VAL A 543 -19.51 38.20 12.46
N ASP A 544 -19.24 38.58 13.70
CA ASP A 544 -19.52 39.89 14.29
C ASP A 544 -18.19 40.55 14.70
N HIS A 545 -18.24 41.83 15.09
CA HIS A 545 -17.08 42.55 15.60
C HIS A 545 -16.52 41.94 16.90
N SER A 546 -17.39 41.31 17.71
CA SER A 546 -17.05 40.83 19.05
C SER A 546 -16.82 39.31 19.14
N TYR A 547 -17.23 38.55 18.14
CA TYR A 547 -17.05 37.09 18.08
C TYR A 547 -17.28 36.58 16.65
N PHE A 548 -16.89 35.33 16.42
CA PHE A 548 -17.44 34.53 15.32
C PHE A 548 -17.91 33.18 15.84
N GLN A 549 -18.76 32.53 15.05
CA GLN A 549 -19.21 31.18 15.33
C GLN A 549 -19.35 30.35 14.06
N ILE A 550 -19.12 29.05 14.22
CA ILE A 550 -19.22 28.03 13.19
C ILE A 550 -20.35 27.09 13.57
N GLY A 551 -21.40 27.06 12.77
CA GLY A 551 -22.72 26.51 13.10
C GLY A 551 -23.67 27.54 13.70
N SER A 552 -24.95 27.18 13.83
CA SER A 552 -25.96 27.94 14.59
C SER A 552 -26.70 27.05 15.56
N ASP A 553 -27.49 27.66 16.45
CA ASP A 553 -28.40 26.98 17.38
C ASP A 553 -27.69 25.88 18.19
N SER A 554 -26.65 26.30 18.93
CA SER A 554 -25.55 25.46 19.46
C SER A 554 -24.41 25.34 18.44
N PRO A 555 -23.62 26.41 18.23
CA PRO A 555 -22.53 26.40 17.25
C PRO A 555 -21.47 25.37 17.65
N ALA A 556 -20.88 24.66 16.70
CA ALA A 556 -19.78 23.75 16.99
C ALA A 556 -18.58 24.48 17.61
N ILE A 557 -18.32 25.72 17.17
CA ILE A 557 -17.27 26.59 17.70
C ILE A 557 -17.82 28.01 17.84
N TYR A 558 -17.67 28.59 19.02
CA TYR A 558 -17.85 30.02 19.30
C TYR A 558 -16.54 30.57 19.86
N LEU A 559 -16.08 31.73 19.37
CA LEU A 559 -14.85 32.36 19.83
C LEU A 559 -15.01 33.89 19.90
N ASN A 560 -14.68 34.48 21.06
CA ASN A 560 -14.84 35.92 21.31
C ASN A 560 -13.54 36.71 21.11
N THR A 561 -13.59 38.01 21.41
CA THR A 561 -12.45 38.95 21.28
C THR A 561 -11.19 38.54 22.04
N ASP A 562 -11.37 37.85 23.17
CA ASP A 562 -10.29 37.43 24.07
C ASP A 562 -9.74 36.04 23.72
N LEU A 563 -10.16 35.48 22.57
CA LEU A 563 -9.89 34.11 22.14
C LEU A 563 -10.32 33.06 23.18
N LYS A 564 -11.35 33.40 23.97
CA LYS A 564 -12.08 32.46 24.82
C LYS A 564 -13.29 31.95 24.06
N GLY A 565 -13.54 30.66 24.17
CA GLY A 565 -14.53 30.03 23.34
C GLY A 565 -15.39 29.00 24.05
N LYS A 566 -16.39 28.54 23.31
CA LYS A 566 -17.25 27.43 23.69
C LYS A 566 -17.43 26.51 22.48
N THR A 567 -17.43 25.21 22.72
CA THR A 567 -17.85 24.20 21.74
C THR A 567 -19.15 23.58 22.21
N PHE A 568 -20.06 23.29 21.29
CA PHE A 568 -21.37 22.73 21.62
C PHE A 568 -21.64 21.45 20.83
N SER A 569 -22.61 20.67 21.30
CA SER A 569 -23.26 19.66 20.47
C SER A 569 -24.02 20.36 19.35
N SER A 570 -23.50 20.31 18.11
CA SER A 570 -23.98 21.14 17.02
C SER A 570 -24.90 20.40 16.07
N GLU A 571 -26.10 20.92 15.84
CA GLU A 571 -27.03 20.36 14.85
C GLU A 571 -26.54 20.57 13.41
N THR A 572 -25.86 21.69 13.13
CA THR A 572 -25.27 21.99 11.81
C THR A 572 -24.31 20.89 11.35
N TYR A 573 -23.55 20.28 12.26
CA TYR A 573 -22.52 19.27 11.92
C TYR A 573 -22.79 17.90 12.54
N ASN A 574 -23.86 17.76 13.32
CA ASN A 574 -24.12 16.59 14.16
C ASN A 574 -22.88 16.19 14.97
N SER A 575 -22.20 17.18 15.54
CA SER A 575 -20.95 17.02 16.28
C SER A 575 -21.20 17.02 17.78
N LEU A 576 -20.35 16.31 18.52
CA LEU A 576 -20.20 16.53 19.97
C LEU A 576 -19.36 17.79 20.21
N PRO A 577 -19.34 18.35 21.43
CA PRO A 577 -18.38 19.39 21.80
C PRO A 577 -16.95 18.95 21.48
N LEU A 578 -16.20 19.79 20.76
CA LEU A 578 -14.89 19.44 20.18
C LEU A 578 -13.73 19.55 21.19
N ASN A 579 -13.92 20.35 22.24
CA ASN A 579 -12.99 20.46 23.35
C ASN A 579 -13.48 19.54 24.48
N GLU A 580 -13.26 18.23 24.37
CA GLU A 580 -13.71 17.26 25.39
C GLU A 580 -13.25 17.69 26.80
N ALA A 581 -14.19 18.09 27.66
CA ALA A 581 -13.98 18.19 29.11
C ALA A 581 -15.33 18.17 29.84
N ASP A 582 -15.34 17.47 30.98
CA ASP A 582 -16.41 17.22 31.94
C ASP A 582 -17.51 16.17 31.61
N PRO A 583 -17.58 15.06 32.39
CA PRO A 583 -18.70 14.11 32.35
C PRO A 583 -20.06 14.69 32.74
N GLU A 584 -20.11 15.93 33.25
CA GLU A 584 -21.30 16.55 33.82
C GLU A 584 -22.12 17.37 32.80
N ASP A 585 -21.54 17.82 31.69
CA ASP A 585 -22.27 18.55 30.63
C ASP A 585 -21.89 18.06 29.22
N PHE A 586 -22.73 17.16 28.68
CA PHE A 586 -22.53 16.60 27.33
C PHE A 586 -22.89 17.59 26.20
N ASN A 587 -23.43 18.77 26.52
CA ASN A 587 -23.99 19.68 25.51
C ASN A 587 -23.06 20.85 25.15
N ALA A 588 -22.19 21.29 26.06
CA ALA A 588 -21.26 22.38 25.81
C ALA A 588 -19.99 22.30 26.67
N CYS A 589 -18.87 22.77 26.13
CA CYS A 589 -17.61 22.90 26.87
C CYS A 589 -16.93 24.23 26.56
N SER A 590 -16.54 24.95 27.62
CA SER A 590 -15.77 26.20 27.50
C SER A 590 -14.28 25.93 27.39
N PHE A 591 -13.56 26.80 26.70
CA PHE A 591 -12.11 26.68 26.55
C PHE A 591 -11.42 28.04 26.46
N ASP A 592 -10.17 28.07 26.89
CA ASP A 592 -9.23 29.15 26.56
C ASP A 592 -8.35 28.67 25.40
N ALA A 593 -8.34 29.41 24.29
CA ALA A 593 -7.46 29.07 23.17
C ALA A 593 -6.03 29.44 23.54
N LEU A 594 -5.17 28.42 23.69
CA LEU A 594 -3.74 28.63 23.91
C LEU A 594 -3.07 29.11 22.64
N GLU A 595 -3.45 28.55 21.48
CA GLU A 595 -2.95 28.99 20.18
C GLU A 595 -4.07 28.90 19.14
N VAL A 596 -4.09 29.84 18.21
CA VAL A 596 -5.01 29.82 17.05
C VAL A 596 -4.21 30.07 15.78
N GLU A 597 -4.44 29.24 14.78
CA GLU A 597 -3.89 29.40 13.44
C GLU A 597 -5.02 29.39 12.40
N ILE A 598 -4.87 30.22 11.37
CA ILE A 598 -5.75 30.20 10.21
C ILE A 598 -4.90 29.98 8.97
N TYR A 599 -5.36 29.06 8.14
CA TYR A 599 -4.81 28.79 6.83
C TYR A 599 -5.85 29.07 5.74
N THR A 600 -5.37 29.44 4.56
CA THR A 600 -6.15 29.35 3.33
C THR A 600 -5.62 28.23 2.45
N LEU A 601 -6.46 27.67 1.57
CA LEU A 601 -6.06 26.63 0.64
C LEU A 601 -5.92 27.18 -0.78
N SER A 602 -4.74 27.06 -1.37
CA SER A 602 -4.43 27.59 -2.71
C SER A 602 -3.53 26.65 -3.52
N TYR A 603 -3.49 26.86 -4.84
CA TYR A 603 -2.45 26.24 -5.67
C TYR A 603 -1.12 26.93 -5.41
N ILE A 604 -0.04 26.15 -5.48
CA ILE A 604 1.34 26.62 -5.29
C ILE A 604 1.86 27.37 -6.51
#